data_AF-A0A7S3PC70-F1
#
_entry.id   AF-A0A7S3PC70-F1
#
_cell.length_a   1.000
_cell.length_b   1.000
_cell.length_c   1.000
_cell.angle_alpha   90.00
_cell.angle_beta   90.00
_cell.angle_gamma   90.00
#
_symmetry.space_group_name_H-M   'P 1'
#
loop_
_entity.id
_entity.type
_entity.pdbx_description
1 polymer ?
#
loop_
_entity_poly.entity_id
_entity_poly.type
_entity_poly.pdbx_seq_one_letter_code
_entity_poly.pdbx_strand_id
1 'polypeptide(L)'
;STTTKSQDNGSVSSSQAADAQAQLKKVIDKVKETIQDPITREHPCGSEKNELLSKLPLLSLCRIVSGKFEGDNKSCIDDDFGESQPDDGEDELSQNPLLRTNAMLAESGAIPFIARATSNAAIAIIEQVTIREPCDACEDYLRWKFSKLTSLVDDACLLTDDNRAAFSTEGFAAETGGYLLINIATALRALLEKEKLFDQTGWGEVAMAALRSLTSLTHDNEMAARDLQATSIKLSGRRSCDSLSVVALVLYEASTRDGDMAIFCLNTLANILESGGSWKPFSKLTVGEEKEPFLQWLTKYVVSETKSFQDAVVESSFGLSQDRHSDRQLDKRENEALMMAGNALIFLAYVLVGAPAKASNEVQEEILNHLPGAHESTKVLFVKNMLKAFCNLYHFSVGALSLAIVAPVQKLLRDLESAYGEH
;
A
#
# COMPACT_ATOMS: atom_id res chain seq x y z
N SER A 1 -54.50 14.34 -37.06
CA SER A 1 -54.51 14.14 -35.60
C SER A 1 -53.52 13.05 -35.26
N THR A 2 -52.29 13.44 -34.98
CA THR A 2 -51.17 12.52 -34.76
C THR A 2 -50.69 12.77 -33.34
N THR A 3 -51.02 11.85 -32.44
CA THR A 3 -50.73 11.96 -31.01
C THR A 3 -49.32 11.42 -30.75
N THR A 4 -48.40 12.29 -30.36
CA THR A 4 -47.08 11.96 -29.84
C THR A 4 -47.20 11.27 -28.48
N LYS A 5 -46.71 10.04 -28.37
CA LYS A 5 -46.38 9.39 -27.09
C LYS A 5 -44.91 9.69 -26.77
N SER A 6 -44.67 10.53 -25.77
CA SER A 6 -43.38 10.58 -25.07
C SER A 6 -43.25 9.30 -24.24
N GLN A 7 -42.24 8.49 -24.52
CA GLN A 7 -41.85 7.39 -23.63
C GLN A 7 -40.95 7.96 -22.53
N ASP A 8 -41.47 7.90 -21.30
CA ASP A 8 -40.71 8.02 -20.06
C ASP A 8 -39.66 6.89 -19.99
N ASN A 9 -38.40 7.22 -20.25
CA ASN A 9 -37.26 6.33 -19.97
C ASN A 9 -36.59 6.60 -18.60
N GLY A 10 -37.11 7.55 -17.82
CA GLY A 10 -36.49 7.98 -16.55
C GLY A 10 -36.81 7.11 -15.32
N SER A 11 -37.83 6.24 -15.36
CA SER A 11 -38.34 5.55 -14.16
C SER A 11 -37.80 4.13 -13.93
N VAL A 12 -37.20 3.51 -14.96
CA VAL A 12 -36.68 2.13 -14.89
C VAL A 12 -35.27 2.09 -14.29
N SER A 13 -34.46 3.12 -14.55
CA SER A 13 -33.09 3.27 -14.00
C SER A 13 -33.11 3.46 -12.47
N SER A 14 -34.04 4.26 -11.94
CA SER A 14 -34.14 4.55 -10.51
C SER A 14 -34.59 3.35 -9.67
N SER A 15 -35.44 2.45 -10.22
CA SER A 15 -35.90 1.27 -9.48
C SER A 15 -34.82 0.19 -9.39
N GLN A 16 -34.05 -0.03 -10.47
CA GLN A 16 -32.94 -0.99 -10.49
C GLN A 16 -31.80 -0.56 -9.56
N ALA A 17 -31.51 0.75 -9.51
CA ALA A 17 -30.59 1.36 -8.54
C ALA A 17 -30.99 1.09 -7.09
N ALA A 18 -32.26 1.28 -6.75
CA ALA A 18 -32.78 1.05 -5.40
C ALA A 18 -32.75 -0.43 -5.01
N ASP A 19 -33.07 -1.33 -5.95
CA ASP A 19 -33.00 -2.78 -5.72
C ASP A 19 -31.56 -3.27 -5.52
N ALA A 20 -30.60 -2.75 -6.29
CA ALA A 20 -29.17 -3.04 -6.11
C ALA A 20 -28.66 -2.56 -4.73
N GLN A 21 -29.08 -1.35 -4.30
CA GLN A 21 -28.75 -0.82 -2.98
C GLN A 21 -29.33 -1.66 -1.84
N ALA A 22 -30.57 -2.14 -1.99
CA ALA A 22 -31.20 -3.04 -1.03
C ALA A 22 -30.51 -4.41 -0.97
N GLN A 23 -30.06 -4.95 -2.11
CA GLN A 23 -29.31 -6.21 -2.15
C GLN A 23 -27.93 -6.08 -1.52
N LEU A 24 -27.19 -5.00 -1.84
CA LEU A 24 -25.90 -4.72 -1.21
C LEU A 24 -26.04 -4.59 0.31
N LYS A 25 -27.06 -3.84 0.78
CA LYS A 25 -27.35 -3.73 2.21
C LYS A 25 -27.61 -5.08 2.86
N LYS A 26 -28.37 -5.98 2.22
CA LYS A 26 -28.60 -7.35 2.71
C LYS A 26 -27.32 -8.18 2.79
N VAL A 27 -26.45 -8.08 1.78
CA VAL A 27 -25.14 -8.78 1.79
C VAL A 27 -24.28 -8.23 2.92
N ILE A 28 -24.23 -6.91 3.08
CA ILE A 28 -23.49 -6.24 4.14
C ILE A 28 -24.03 -6.65 5.51
N ASP A 29 -25.34 -6.69 5.72
CA ASP A 29 -25.94 -7.12 6.99
C ASP A 29 -25.61 -8.59 7.28
N LYS A 30 -25.62 -9.47 6.26
CA LYS A 30 -25.20 -10.87 6.42
C LYS A 30 -23.71 -11.01 6.73
N VAL A 31 -22.88 -10.15 6.14
CA VAL A 31 -21.45 -10.08 6.43
C VAL A 31 -21.22 -9.57 7.84
N LYS A 32 -21.96 -8.56 8.30
CA LYS A 32 -21.93 -8.08 9.69
C LYS A 32 -22.24 -9.21 10.66
N GLU A 33 -23.29 -10.01 10.40
CA GLU A 33 -23.61 -11.20 11.21
C GLU A 33 -22.47 -12.23 11.24
N THR A 34 -21.78 -12.41 10.11
CA THR A 34 -20.69 -13.40 9.96
C THR A 34 -19.38 -12.92 10.58
N ILE A 35 -19.12 -11.61 10.54
CA ILE A 35 -17.92 -10.95 11.04
C ILE A 35 -18.00 -10.71 12.56
N GLN A 36 -19.19 -10.43 13.09
CA GLN A 36 -19.41 -10.16 14.51
C GLN A 36 -19.23 -11.39 15.40
N ASP A 37 -19.35 -12.60 14.86
CA ASP A 37 -19.12 -13.82 15.64
C ASP A 37 -17.61 -13.91 15.93
N PRO A 38 -17.17 -13.71 17.18
CA PRO A 38 -15.76 -13.72 17.51
C PRO A 38 -15.20 -15.11 17.22
N ILE A 39 -13.88 -15.16 17.28
CA ILE A 39 -12.95 -16.29 17.26
C ILE A 39 -13.37 -17.54 18.10
N THR A 40 -14.54 -17.54 18.74
CA THR A 40 -15.16 -18.62 19.52
C THR A 40 -15.93 -19.69 18.75
N ARG A 41 -16.32 -19.46 17.48
CA ARG A 41 -16.71 -20.62 16.66
C ARG A 41 -15.43 -21.31 16.25
N GLU A 42 -15.06 -22.34 17.04
CA GLU A 42 -14.18 -23.40 16.60
C GLU A 42 -14.53 -23.69 15.13
N HIS A 43 -13.61 -23.39 14.21
CA HIS A 43 -13.74 -23.92 12.87
C HIS A 43 -13.96 -25.42 13.07
N PRO A 44 -15.10 -26.00 12.66
CA PRO A 44 -15.38 -27.39 12.94
C PRO A 44 -14.42 -28.20 12.07
N CYS A 45 -13.26 -28.53 12.65
CA CYS A 45 -12.28 -29.42 12.05
C CYS A 45 -13.00 -30.74 11.74
N GLY A 46 -13.43 -30.96 10.48
CA GLY A 46 -14.05 -32.23 10.10
C GLY A 46 -15.25 -32.22 9.15
N SER A 47 -15.69 -31.09 8.57
CA SER A 47 -16.66 -31.16 7.46
C SER A 47 -16.41 -30.11 6.37
N GLU A 48 -15.98 -30.56 5.19
CA GLU A 48 -15.79 -29.73 3.97
C GLU A 48 -17.03 -28.88 3.64
N LYS A 49 -18.24 -29.36 3.97
CA LYS A 49 -19.49 -28.62 3.77
C LYS A 49 -19.62 -27.36 4.62
N ASN A 50 -19.03 -27.31 5.81
CA ASN A 50 -19.06 -26.11 6.67
C ASN A 50 -18.02 -25.07 6.26
N GLU A 51 -16.94 -25.49 5.57
CA GLU A 51 -15.87 -24.61 5.12
C GLU A 51 -16.34 -23.66 4.01
N LEU A 52 -17.04 -24.15 3.00
CA LEU A 52 -17.57 -23.29 1.94
C LEU A 52 -18.60 -22.29 2.49
N LEU A 53 -19.51 -22.78 3.35
CA LEU A 53 -20.59 -21.96 3.92
C LEU A 53 -20.06 -20.83 4.82
N SER A 54 -18.94 -21.03 5.53
CA SER A 54 -18.32 -19.97 6.33
C SER A 54 -17.58 -18.93 5.48
N LYS A 55 -17.10 -19.32 4.29
CA LYS A 55 -16.40 -18.44 3.34
C LYS A 55 -17.35 -17.58 2.48
N LEU A 56 -18.54 -18.10 2.16
CA LEU A 56 -19.49 -17.47 1.21
C LEU A 56 -19.83 -16.00 1.47
N PRO A 57 -20.12 -15.54 2.71
CA PRO A 57 -20.45 -14.13 2.93
C PRO A 57 -19.29 -13.18 2.58
N LEU A 58 -18.07 -13.54 2.96
CA LEU A 58 -16.88 -12.74 2.67
C LEU A 58 -16.55 -12.76 1.18
N LEU A 59 -16.65 -13.92 0.53
CA LEU A 59 -16.49 -14.03 -0.93
C LEU A 59 -17.50 -13.17 -1.69
N SER A 60 -18.75 -13.15 -1.22
CA SER A 60 -19.80 -12.32 -1.81
C SER A 60 -19.47 -10.83 -1.67
N LEU A 61 -18.95 -10.39 -0.53
CA LEU A 61 -18.53 -9.01 -0.34
C LEU A 61 -17.32 -8.64 -1.21
N CYS A 62 -16.29 -9.49 -1.26
CA CYS A 62 -15.13 -9.30 -2.14
C CYS A 62 -15.56 -9.10 -3.58
N ARG A 63 -16.47 -9.95 -4.08
CA ARG A 63 -16.98 -9.83 -5.44
C ARG A 63 -17.71 -8.52 -5.70
N ILE A 64 -18.49 -8.03 -4.73
CA ILE A 64 -19.22 -6.77 -4.90
C ILE A 64 -18.24 -5.59 -4.89
N VAL A 65 -17.32 -5.53 -3.93
CA VAL A 65 -16.40 -4.39 -3.77
C VAL A 65 -15.37 -4.33 -4.89
N SER A 66 -14.79 -5.48 -5.29
CA SER A 66 -13.76 -5.54 -6.33
C SER A 66 -14.32 -5.61 -7.75
N GLY A 67 -15.59 -6.01 -7.92
CA GLY A 67 -16.18 -6.35 -9.21
C GLY A 67 -15.63 -7.63 -9.85
N LYS A 68 -14.75 -8.38 -9.17
CA LYS A 68 -14.05 -9.55 -9.71
C LYS A 68 -14.62 -10.87 -9.21
N PHE A 69 -14.58 -11.90 -10.07
CA PHE A 69 -14.89 -13.28 -9.68
C PHE A 69 -13.64 -13.99 -9.16
N GLU A 70 -13.81 -14.92 -8.24
CA GLU A 70 -12.69 -15.73 -7.75
C GLU A 70 -12.21 -16.68 -8.86
N GLY A 71 -10.96 -16.51 -9.31
CA GLY A 71 -10.36 -17.30 -10.39
C GLY A 71 -10.50 -16.71 -11.80
N ASP A 72 -11.20 -15.58 -11.94
CA ASP A 72 -11.24 -14.82 -13.19
C ASP A 72 -10.63 -13.44 -12.97
N ASN A 73 -9.56 -13.13 -13.69
CA ASN A 73 -8.95 -11.79 -13.63
C ASN A 73 -9.83 -10.75 -14.34
N LYS A 74 -10.86 -11.18 -15.06
CA LYS A 74 -11.85 -10.28 -15.67
C LYS A 74 -12.86 -9.82 -14.62
N SER A 75 -12.84 -8.52 -14.37
CA SER A 75 -13.92 -7.82 -13.69
C SER A 75 -15.17 -7.83 -14.56
N CYS A 76 -16.37 -7.86 -13.95
CA CYS A 76 -17.61 -7.58 -14.68
C CYS A 76 -17.70 -6.13 -15.22
N ILE A 77 -16.64 -5.35 -15.02
CA ILE A 77 -16.44 -3.98 -15.44
C ILE A 77 -15.40 -3.89 -16.57
N ASP A 78 -14.63 -4.95 -16.84
CA ASP A 78 -13.62 -4.99 -17.92
C ASP A 78 -14.25 -5.20 -19.30
N ASP A 79 -15.56 -5.47 -19.37
CA ASP A 79 -16.30 -5.48 -20.64
C ASP A 79 -16.52 -4.03 -21.07
N ASP A 80 -15.77 -3.60 -22.11
CA ASP A 80 -15.77 -2.30 -22.76
C ASP A 80 -17.10 -1.53 -22.57
N PHE A 81 -17.13 -0.63 -21.59
CA PHE A 81 -18.02 0.53 -21.64
C PHE A 81 -17.54 1.31 -22.87
N GLY A 82 -18.15 1.00 -24.03
CA GLY A 82 -17.80 1.64 -25.29
C GLY A 82 -17.75 3.16 -25.12
N GLU A 83 -16.85 3.80 -25.87
CA GLU A 83 -16.54 5.24 -25.88
C GLU A 83 -17.77 6.16 -26.11
N SER A 84 -18.78 6.09 -25.26
CA SER A 84 -19.84 7.07 -25.18
C SER A 84 -19.24 8.29 -24.52
N GLN A 85 -19.07 9.35 -25.32
CA GLN A 85 -18.64 10.66 -24.86
C GLN A 85 -19.40 11.03 -23.58
N PRO A 86 -18.71 11.51 -22.53
CA PRO A 86 -19.39 12.01 -21.34
C PRO A 86 -20.30 13.16 -21.77
N ASP A 87 -21.59 13.05 -21.46
CA ASP A 87 -22.53 14.16 -21.58
C ASP A 87 -22.15 15.14 -20.45
N ASP A 88 -21.83 16.39 -20.80
CA ASP A 88 -21.16 17.42 -19.97
C ASP A 88 -22.00 17.92 -18.75
N GLY A 89 -22.84 17.09 -18.15
CA GLY A 89 -23.76 17.50 -17.09
C GLY A 89 -24.14 16.45 -16.03
N GLU A 90 -23.67 15.20 -16.12
CA GLU A 90 -23.93 14.18 -15.08
C GLU A 90 -22.68 13.91 -14.24
N ASP A 91 -22.88 13.84 -12.91
CA ASP A 91 -21.83 13.62 -11.91
C ASP A 91 -21.04 12.35 -12.23
N GLU A 92 -19.72 12.43 -12.48
CA GLU A 92 -18.85 11.29 -12.85
C GLU A 92 -18.98 10.11 -11.87
N LEU A 93 -19.30 10.42 -10.60
CA LEU A 93 -19.58 9.45 -9.53
C LEU A 93 -20.80 8.56 -9.82
N SER A 94 -21.78 9.06 -10.57
CA SER A 94 -23.03 8.36 -10.86
C SER A 94 -22.93 7.39 -12.06
N GLN A 95 -21.99 7.66 -12.99
CA GLN A 95 -21.81 6.87 -14.20
C GLN A 95 -20.76 5.76 -14.03
N ASN A 96 -19.76 5.93 -13.15
CA ASN A 96 -18.76 4.89 -12.89
C ASN A 96 -19.25 3.87 -11.84
N PRO A 97 -19.49 2.59 -12.21
CA PRO A 97 -20.03 1.59 -11.28
C PRO A 97 -19.10 1.29 -10.09
N LEU A 98 -17.78 1.45 -10.25
CA LEU A 98 -16.80 1.24 -9.18
C LEU A 98 -16.86 2.36 -8.15
N LEU A 99 -16.84 3.62 -8.61
CA LEU A 99 -16.94 4.78 -7.72
C LEU A 99 -18.26 4.75 -6.96
N ARG A 100 -19.35 4.39 -7.64
CA ARG A 100 -20.67 4.22 -7.02
C ARG A 100 -20.69 3.09 -5.98
N THR A 101 -20.15 1.91 -6.30
CA THR A 101 -20.12 0.78 -5.34
C THR A 101 -19.29 1.12 -4.12
N ASN A 102 -18.22 1.88 -4.30
CA ASN A 102 -17.37 2.35 -3.20
C ASN A 102 -18.06 3.40 -2.32
N ALA A 103 -18.73 4.39 -2.93
CA ALA A 103 -19.54 5.35 -2.20
C ALA A 103 -20.62 4.64 -1.36
N MET A 104 -21.27 3.62 -1.96
CA MET A 104 -22.24 2.80 -1.24
C MET A 104 -21.62 1.99 -0.09
N LEU A 105 -20.38 1.51 -0.25
CA LEU A 105 -19.66 0.85 0.84
C LEU A 105 -19.46 1.79 2.04
N ALA A 106 -19.07 3.05 1.78
CA ALA A 106 -18.96 4.07 2.80
C ALA A 106 -20.31 4.36 3.47
N GLU A 107 -21.34 4.65 2.68
CA GLU A 107 -22.69 5.00 3.16
C GLU A 107 -23.40 3.86 3.91
N SER A 108 -23.07 2.62 3.58
CA SER A 108 -23.67 1.43 4.22
C SER A 108 -23.25 1.22 5.69
N GLY A 109 -22.23 1.95 6.14
CA GLY A 109 -21.57 1.74 7.43
C GLY A 109 -20.88 0.38 7.52
N ALA A 110 -20.39 -0.19 6.41
CA ALA A 110 -19.66 -1.45 6.41
C ALA A 110 -18.21 -1.32 6.89
N ILE A 111 -17.58 -0.16 6.68
CA ILE A 111 -16.16 0.10 7.00
C ILE A 111 -15.79 -0.27 8.44
N PRO A 112 -16.52 0.16 9.49
CA PRO A 112 -16.19 -0.22 10.87
C PRO A 112 -16.16 -1.73 11.11
N PHE A 113 -17.04 -2.47 10.43
CA PHE A 113 -17.11 -3.92 10.55
C PHE A 113 -15.97 -4.61 9.82
N ILE A 114 -15.63 -4.16 8.61
CA ILE A 114 -14.48 -4.67 7.87
C ILE A 114 -13.21 -4.39 8.67
N ALA A 115 -13.00 -3.16 9.12
CA ALA A 115 -11.85 -2.76 9.93
C ALA A 115 -11.72 -3.65 11.18
N ARG A 116 -12.81 -3.84 11.92
CA ARG A 116 -12.83 -4.70 13.11
C ARG A 116 -12.55 -6.17 12.78
N ALA A 117 -13.10 -6.69 11.68
CA ALA A 117 -12.83 -8.06 11.23
C ALA A 117 -11.35 -8.26 10.93
N THR A 118 -10.75 -7.32 10.20
CA THR A 118 -9.35 -7.35 9.81
C THR A 118 -8.46 -7.24 11.03
N SER A 119 -8.78 -6.34 11.97
CA SER A 119 -8.09 -6.24 13.27
C SER A 119 -8.15 -7.54 14.07
N ASN A 120 -9.33 -8.15 14.18
CA ASN A 120 -9.49 -9.42 14.88
C ASN A 120 -8.70 -10.55 14.21
N ALA A 121 -8.66 -10.58 12.87
CA ALA A 121 -7.85 -11.53 12.13
C ALA A 121 -6.34 -11.29 12.35
N ALA A 122 -5.88 -10.04 12.35
CA ALA A 122 -4.50 -9.68 12.69
C ALA A 122 -4.11 -10.14 14.10
N ILE A 123 -5.01 -9.97 15.08
CA ILE A 123 -4.80 -10.43 16.46
C ILE A 123 -4.74 -11.95 16.54
N ALA A 124 -5.65 -12.64 15.86
CA ALA A 124 -5.59 -14.09 15.78
C ALA A 124 -4.25 -14.55 15.16
N ILE A 125 -3.74 -13.87 14.13
CA ILE A 125 -2.41 -14.17 13.56
C ILE A 125 -1.32 -14.00 14.62
N ILE A 126 -1.33 -12.89 15.35
CA ILE A 126 -0.38 -12.64 16.45
C ILE A 126 -0.43 -13.80 17.46
N GLU A 127 -1.63 -14.18 17.93
CA GLU A 127 -1.80 -15.26 18.91
C GLU A 127 -1.32 -16.62 18.38
N GLN A 128 -1.64 -16.98 17.13
CA GLN A 128 -1.20 -18.23 16.53
C GLN A 128 0.32 -18.24 16.37
N VAL A 129 0.90 -17.20 15.80
CA VAL A 129 2.35 -17.16 15.54
C VAL A 129 3.17 -17.10 16.86
N THR A 130 2.58 -16.61 17.96
CA THR A 130 3.31 -16.42 19.22
C THR A 130 3.02 -17.44 20.32
N ILE A 131 1.79 -17.95 20.44
CA ILE A 131 1.32 -18.70 21.62
C ILE A 131 0.80 -20.09 21.26
N ARG A 132 0.05 -20.24 20.16
CA ARG A 132 -0.74 -21.46 19.88
C ARG A 132 -0.28 -22.15 18.59
N GLU A 133 -0.34 -23.47 18.57
CA GLU A 133 -0.19 -24.25 17.33
C GLU A 133 -1.60 -24.70 16.90
N PRO A 134 -2.25 -24.03 15.93
CA PRO A 134 -3.52 -24.47 15.40
C PRO A 134 -3.32 -25.71 14.52
N CYS A 135 -4.39 -26.42 14.18
CA CYS A 135 -4.31 -27.38 13.08
C CYS A 135 -4.21 -26.64 11.73
N ASP A 136 -3.62 -27.30 10.72
CA ASP A 136 -3.39 -26.73 9.39
C ASP A 136 -4.64 -26.09 8.78
N ALA A 137 -5.81 -26.72 8.92
CA ALA A 137 -7.06 -26.18 8.38
C ALA A 137 -7.49 -24.84 9.01
N CYS A 138 -7.26 -24.67 10.32
CA CYS A 138 -7.54 -23.42 11.02
C CYS A 138 -6.55 -22.33 10.64
N GLU A 139 -5.28 -22.71 10.42
CA GLU A 139 -4.24 -21.82 9.91
C GLU A 139 -4.59 -21.33 8.50
N ASP A 140 -4.88 -22.25 7.58
CA ASP A 140 -5.29 -21.96 6.20
C ASP A 140 -6.49 -21.03 6.15
N TYR A 141 -7.51 -21.31 6.96
CA TYR A 141 -8.70 -20.46 7.05
C TYR A 141 -8.36 -19.05 7.55
N LEU A 142 -7.49 -18.93 8.55
CA LEU A 142 -7.08 -17.62 9.08
C LEU A 142 -6.30 -16.82 8.04
N ARG A 143 -5.35 -17.45 7.35
CA ARG A 143 -4.54 -16.82 6.29
C ARG A 143 -5.42 -16.37 5.12
N TRP A 144 -6.35 -17.21 4.69
CA TRP A 144 -7.36 -16.88 3.68
C TRP A 144 -8.24 -15.71 4.13
N LYS A 145 -8.79 -15.78 5.35
CA LYS A 145 -9.70 -14.75 5.89
C LYS A 145 -9.01 -13.40 5.98
N PHE A 146 -7.80 -13.37 6.52
CA PHE A 146 -7.02 -12.14 6.61
C PHE A 146 -6.74 -11.56 5.23
N SER A 147 -6.27 -12.37 4.28
CA SER A 147 -5.94 -11.94 2.92
C SER A 147 -7.14 -11.38 2.15
N LYS A 148 -8.34 -11.96 2.34
CA LYS A 148 -9.57 -11.43 1.72
C LYS A 148 -10.03 -10.14 2.38
N LEU A 149 -9.91 -10.03 3.70
CA LEU A 149 -10.26 -8.83 4.44
C LEU A 149 -9.33 -7.65 4.12
N THR A 150 -8.02 -7.88 3.99
CA THR A 150 -7.06 -6.86 3.56
C THR A 150 -7.28 -6.45 2.11
N SER A 151 -7.58 -7.39 1.21
CA SER A 151 -7.98 -7.07 -0.17
C SER A 151 -9.20 -6.14 -0.22
N LEU A 152 -10.19 -6.35 0.65
CA LEU A 152 -11.35 -5.45 0.75
C LEU A 152 -10.97 -4.06 1.24
N VAL A 153 -10.03 -3.97 2.19
CA VAL A 153 -9.48 -2.69 2.65
C VAL A 153 -8.76 -1.99 1.50
N ASP A 154 -7.92 -2.71 0.75
CA ASP A 154 -7.18 -2.18 -0.40
C ASP A 154 -8.13 -1.61 -1.46
N ASP A 155 -9.08 -2.43 -1.93
CA ASP A 155 -10.06 -2.03 -2.94
C ASP A 155 -10.91 -0.83 -2.47
N ALA A 156 -11.25 -0.79 -1.18
CA ALA A 156 -12.00 0.32 -0.62
C ALA A 156 -11.17 1.61 -0.54
N CYS A 157 -9.87 1.50 -0.22
CA CYS A 157 -8.93 2.62 -0.09
C CYS A 157 -8.53 3.22 -1.44
N LEU A 158 -8.49 2.42 -2.52
CA LEU A 158 -8.11 2.88 -3.86
C LEU A 158 -9.06 3.92 -4.46
N LEU A 159 -10.31 3.97 -4.00
CA LEU A 159 -11.39 4.66 -4.70
C LEU A 159 -11.77 6.00 -4.05
N THR A 160 -11.59 6.18 -2.74
CA THR A 160 -11.87 7.46 -2.05
C THR A 160 -10.97 7.69 -0.83
N ASP A 161 -10.59 8.95 -0.62
CA ASP A 161 -9.79 9.41 0.53
C ASP A 161 -10.57 9.24 1.85
N ASP A 162 -11.89 9.47 1.80
CA ASP A 162 -12.79 9.32 2.95
C ASP A 162 -12.76 7.90 3.53
N ASN A 163 -12.68 6.88 2.68
CA ASN A 163 -12.55 5.49 3.14
C ASN A 163 -11.23 5.27 3.87
N ARG A 164 -10.12 5.80 3.34
CA ARG A 164 -8.79 5.67 3.96
C ARG A 164 -8.79 6.30 5.35
N ALA A 165 -9.36 7.50 5.48
CA ALA A 165 -9.53 8.19 6.75
C ALA A 165 -10.41 7.37 7.72
N ALA A 166 -11.55 6.85 7.24
CA ALA A 166 -12.47 6.06 8.05
C ALA A 166 -11.81 4.77 8.59
N PHE A 167 -11.11 4.01 7.74
CA PHE A 167 -10.38 2.80 8.16
C PHE A 167 -9.30 3.10 9.20
N SER A 168 -8.71 4.29 9.19
CA SER A 168 -7.66 4.69 10.14
C SER A 168 -8.20 4.90 11.56
N THR A 169 -9.47 5.30 11.68
CA THR A 169 -10.15 5.51 12.99
C THR A 169 -10.92 4.29 13.50
N GLU A 170 -10.92 3.18 12.75
CA GLU A 170 -11.80 2.06 13.01
C GLU A 170 -11.05 0.76 13.34
N GLY A 171 -11.79 -0.21 13.85
CA GLY A 171 -11.23 -1.52 14.19
C GLY A 171 -10.29 -1.49 15.40
N PHE A 172 -10.59 -0.66 16.40
CA PHE A 172 -9.86 -0.66 17.67
C PHE A 172 -9.88 -2.05 18.33
N ALA A 173 -8.72 -2.46 18.83
CA ALA A 173 -8.58 -3.66 19.63
C ALA A 173 -7.76 -3.40 20.90
N ALA A 174 -8.26 -3.90 22.03
CA ALA A 174 -7.66 -3.64 23.34
C ALA A 174 -6.35 -4.40 23.56
N GLU A 175 -6.21 -5.55 22.88
CA GLU A 175 -5.07 -6.47 22.96
C GLU A 175 -3.77 -5.83 22.48
N THR A 176 -3.86 -4.97 21.47
CA THR A 176 -2.75 -4.20 20.90
C THR A 176 -2.79 -2.73 21.34
N GLY A 177 -3.93 -2.27 21.85
CA GLY A 177 -4.19 -0.88 22.18
C GLY A 177 -4.30 0.03 20.96
N GLY A 178 -4.60 -0.52 19.78
CA GLY A 178 -4.55 0.21 18.50
C GLY A 178 -5.68 -0.10 17.54
N TYR A 179 -5.86 0.81 16.58
CA TYR A 179 -6.77 0.66 15.44
C TYR A 179 -6.19 -0.27 14.36
N LEU A 180 -6.95 -0.50 13.29
CA LEU A 180 -6.60 -1.42 12.20
C LEU A 180 -5.13 -1.34 11.77
N LEU A 181 -4.64 -0.13 11.49
CA LEU A 181 -3.27 0.12 11.03
C LEU A 181 -2.22 -0.45 12.00
N ILE A 182 -2.42 -0.23 13.29
CA ILE A 182 -1.52 -0.70 14.35
C ILE A 182 -1.62 -2.21 14.51
N ASN A 183 -2.81 -2.79 14.34
CA ASN A 183 -3.01 -4.23 14.39
C ASN A 183 -2.26 -4.95 13.26
N ILE A 184 -2.30 -4.39 12.04
CA ILE A 184 -1.57 -4.91 10.89
C ILE A 184 -0.05 -4.81 11.13
N ALA A 185 0.45 -3.66 11.57
CA ALA A 185 1.88 -3.49 11.90
C ALA A 185 2.33 -4.46 13.02
N THR A 186 1.47 -4.70 14.02
CA THR A 186 1.75 -5.66 15.10
C THR A 186 1.79 -7.10 14.59
N ALA A 187 0.94 -7.48 13.64
CA ALA A 187 0.98 -8.80 13.02
C ALA A 187 2.27 -9.00 12.19
N LEU A 188 2.69 -8.00 11.41
CA LEU A 188 3.98 -8.04 10.71
C LEU A 188 5.15 -8.22 11.66
N ARG A 189 5.14 -7.51 12.80
CA ARG A 189 6.14 -7.68 13.84
C ARG A 189 6.18 -9.11 14.38
N ALA A 190 5.02 -9.71 14.66
CA ALA A 190 4.94 -11.08 15.16
C ALA A 190 5.51 -12.09 14.14
N LEU A 191 5.18 -11.91 12.85
CA LEU A 191 5.71 -12.72 11.75
C LEU A 191 7.23 -12.58 11.61
N LEU A 192 7.75 -11.35 11.70
CA LEU A 192 9.17 -11.06 11.65
C LEU A 192 9.92 -11.71 12.84
N GLU A 193 9.46 -11.49 14.08
CA GLU A 193 10.09 -12.03 15.30
C GLU A 193 10.08 -13.58 15.38
N LYS A 194 9.28 -14.23 14.54
CA LYS A 194 9.16 -15.69 14.46
C LYS A 194 9.70 -16.27 13.16
N GLU A 195 10.39 -15.46 12.36
CA GLU A 195 10.98 -15.87 11.09
C GLU A 195 9.96 -16.45 10.09
N LYS A 196 8.70 -16.03 10.20
CA LYS A 196 7.58 -16.46 9.34
C LYS A 196 7.33 -15.53 8.16
N LEU A 197 8.00 -14.38 8.13
CA LEU A 197 7.82 -13.34 7.11
C LEU A 197 8.09 -13.83 5.68
N PHE A 198 9.06 -14.72 5.49
CA PHE A 198 9.43 -15.28 4.18
C PHE A 198 9.25 -16.80 4.11
N ASP A 199 8.43 -17.36 5.00
CA ASP A 199 8.20 -18.80 5.05
C ASP A 199 7.31 -19.25 3.88
N GLN A 200 7.67 -20.37 3.25
CA GLN A 200 6.92 -21.02 2.17
C GLN A 200 5.63 -21.67 2.66
N THR A 201 5.42 -21.79 3.97
CA THR A 201 4.17 -22.25 4.56
C THR A 201 2.99 -21.32 4.25
N GLY A 202 3.22 -20.15 3.64
CA GLY A 202 2.22 -19.18 3.15
C GLY A 202 1.90 -18.05 4.14
N TRP A 203 2.65 -17.95 5.24
CA TRP A 203 2.71 -16.73 6.05
C TRP A 203 3.33 -15.55 5.31
N GLY A 204 4.20 -15.80 4.32
CA GLY A 204 4.70 -14.75 3.43
C GLY A 204 3.60 -14.05 2.63
N GLU A 205 2.57 -14.77 2.20
CA GLU A 205 1.42 -14.16 1.52
C GLU A 205 0.60 -13.25 2.46
N VAL A 206 0.47 -13.67 3.73
CA VAL A 206 -0.17 -12.85 4.77
C VAL A 206 0.64 -11.58 5.04
N ALA A 207 1.96 -11.70 5.16
CA ALA A 207 2.85 -10.55 5.28
C ALA A 207 2.71 -9.61 4.08
N MET A 208 2.60 -10.18 2.87
CA MET A 208 2.46 -9.38 1.67
C MET A 208 1.11 -8.65 1.62
N ALA A 209 0.02 -9.32 1.99
CA ALA A 209 -1.29 -8.72 2.08
C ALA A 209 -1.34 -7.61 3.16
N ALA A 210 -0.65 -7.80 4.28
CA ALA A 210 -0.51 -6.78 5.33
C ALA A 210 0.22 -5.53 4.83
N LEU A 211 1.39 -5.70 4.17
CA LEU A 211 2.18 -4.60 3.63
C LEU A 211 1.45 -3.83 2.52
N ARG A 212 0.71 -4.54 1.65
CA ARG A 212 -0.15 -3.92 0.65
C ARG A 212 -1.19 -3.03 1.31
N SER A 213 -1.90 -3.52 2.34
CA SER A 213 -2.87 -2.69 3.06
C SER A 213 -2.28 -1.56 3.86
N LEU A 214 -1.08 -1.69 4.43
CA LEU A 214 -0.39 -0.52 5.00
C LEU A 214 -0.11 0.54 3.94
N THR A 215 0.29 0.12 2.74
CA THR A 215 0.55 1.05 1.62
C THR A 215 -0.75 1.75 1.20
N SER A 216 -1.83 0.99 0.99
CA SER A 216 -3.15 1.52 0.64
C SER A 216 -3.70 2.49 1.70
N LEU A 217 -3.55 2.16 2.99
CA LEU A 217 -4.04 2.98 4.09
C LEU A 217 -3.24 4.27 4.28
N THR A 218 -1.96 4.29 3.89
CA THR A 218 -1.08 5.46 4.06
C THR A 218 -1.09 6.41 2.87
N HIS A 219 -1.56 5.98 1.70
CA HIS A 219 -1.64 6.81 0.50
C HIS A 219 -2.54 8.04 0.74
N ASP A 220 -2.00 9.25 0.61
CA ASP A 220 -2.70 10.53 0.86
C ASP A 220 -3.53 10.51 2.15
N ASN A 221 -2.95 10.00 3.25
CA ASN A 221 -3.66 9.85 4.52
C ASN A 221 -2.79 10.29 5.69
N GLU A 222 -2.91 11.57 6.05
CA GLU A 222 -2.16 12.19 7.14
C GLU A 222 -2.40 11.51 8.49
N MET A 223 -3.59 10.95 8.70
CA MET A 223 -3.93 10.28 9.96
C MET A 223 -3.16 8.97 10.11
N ALA A 224 -3.19 8.13 9.07
CA ALA A 224 -2.41 6.90 9.06
C ALA A 224 -0.90 7.18 9.19
N ALA A 225 -0.41 8.21 8.50
CA ALA A 225 0.98 8.65 8.60
C ALA A 225 1.36 9.03 10.04
N ARG A 226 0.52 9.82 10.71
CA ARG A 226 0.73 10.23 12.11
C ARG A 226 0.71 9.04 13.06
N ASP A 227 -0.24 8.12 12.90
CA ASP A 227 -0.42 6.99 13.80
C ASP A 227 0.74 5.98 13.72
N LEU A 228 1.30 5.74 12.54
CA LEU A 228 2.51 4.94 12.38
C LEU A 228 3.74 5.58 13.03
N GLN A 229 3.83 6.91 13.03
CA GLN A 229 4.94 7.64 13.66
C GLN A 229 4.80 7.78 15.19
N ALA A 230 3.58 7.82 15.71
CA ALA A 230 3.32 8.11 17.12
C ALA A 230 3.22 6.84 18.00
N THR A 231 2.83 5.71 17.41
CA THR A 231 2.40 4.54 18.20
C THR A 231 3.55 3.62 18.57
N SER A 232 3.65 3.31 19.86
CA SER A 232 4.50 2.26 20.40
C SER A 232 3.71 0.96 20.57
N ILE A 233 4.10 -0.09 19.85
CA ILE A 233 3.49 -1.41 19.91
C ILE A 233 4.02 -2.17 21.12
N LYS A 234 3.11 -2.55 22.03
CA LYS A 234 3.40 -3.45 23.16
C LYS A 234 2.71 -4.78 22.92
N LEU A 235 3.50 -5.82 22.64
CA LEU A 235 3.03 -7.20 22.74
C LEU A 235 3.22 -7.66 24.19
N SER A 236 2.18 -8.21 24.81
CA SER A 236 2.14 -8.66 26.21
C SER A 236 3.47 -9.29 26.68
N GLY A 237 4.24 -8.55 27.48
CA GLY A 237 5.51 -9.00 28.08
C GLY A 237 6.79 -8.79 27.25
N ARG A 238 6.73 -8.23 26.04
CA ARG A 238 7.91 -7.95 25.19
C ARG A 238 8.26 -6.46 25.15
N ARG A 239 9.49 -6.14 24.73
CA ARG A 239 9.96 -4.75 24.53
C ARG A 239 8.99 -4.03 23.60
N SER A 240 8.63 -2.80 23.96
CA SER A 240 7.87 -1.93 23.07
C SER A 240 8.71 -1.62 21.83
N CYS A 241 8.11 -1.74 20.64
CA CYS A 241 8.72 -1.35 19.36
C CYS A 241 7.73 -0.41 18.68
N ASP A 242 8.18 0.71 18.10
CA ASP A 242 7.26 1.57 17.34
C ASP A 242 6.89 0.95 15.99
N SER A 243 5.69 1.28 15.48
CA SER A 243 5.18 0.73 14.22
C SER A 243 6.10 1.06 13.04
N LEU A 244 6.72 2.24 13.07
CA LEU A 244 7.66 2.68 12.04
C LEU A 244 8.91 1.79 11.97
N SER A 245 9.47 1.42 13.13
CA SER A 245 10.59 0.49 13.25
C SER A 245 10.25 -0.87 12.68
N VAL A 246 9.00 -1.34 12.82
CA VAL A 246 8.56 -2.60 12.20
C VAL A 246 8.68 -2.52 10.68
N VAL A 247 8.16 -1.46 10.05
CA VAL A 247 8.25 -1.30 8.60
C VAL A 247 9.70 -1.20 8.12
N ALA A 248 10.55 -0.46 8.85
CA ALA A 248 11.98 -0.36 8.54
C ALA A 248 12.74 -1.69 8.68
N LEU A 249 12.43 -2.49 9.70
CA LEU A 249 13.03 -3.82 9.88
C LEU A 249 12.55 -4.82 8.84
N VAL A 250 11.25 -4.78 8.48
CA VAL A 250 10.71 -5.61 7.40
C VAL A 250 11.36 -5.24 6.07
N LEU A 251 11.55 -3.95 5.79
CA LEU A 251 12.30 -3.49 4.60
C LEU A 251 13.74 -4.03 4.58
N TYR A 252 14.45 -3.94 5.71
CA TYR A 252 15.82 -4.44 5.83
C TYR A 252 15.92 -5.92 5.49
N GLU A 253 15.02 -6.75 6.03
CA GLU A 253 15.02 -8.18 5.72
C GLU A 253 14.57 -8.47 4.29
N ALA A 254 13.55 -7.74 3.80
CA ALA A 254 12.98 -7.94 2.47
C ALA A 254 13.95 -7.55 1.36
N SER A 255 14.80 -6.54 1.56
CA SER A 255 15.71 -6.02 0.53
C SER A 255 16.69 -7.07 -0.03
N THR A 256 16.88 -8.19 0.66
CA THR A 256 17.75 -9.30 0.22
C THR A 256 16.99 -10.57 -0.17
N ARG A 257 15.67 -10.60 0.04
CA ARG A 257 14.86 -11.83 -0.04
C ARG A 257 13.65 -11.71 -0.95
N ASP A 258 12.99 -10.55 -0.93
CA ASP A 258 11.72 -10.32 -1.62
C ASP A 258 11.60 -8.84 -2.02
N GLY A 259 11.83 -8.56 -3.31
CA GLY A 259 11.78 -7.20 -3.85
C GLY A 259 10.40 -6.56 -3.76
N ASP A 260 9.32 -7.34 -3.89
CA ASP A 260 7.96 -6.81 -3.85
C ASP A 260 7.63 -6.31 -2.43
N MET A 261 7.94 -7.12 -1.41
CA MET A 261 7.79 -6.69 -0.01
C MET A 261 8.58 -5.43 0.29
N ALA A 262 9.81 -5.34 -0.22
CA ALA A 262 10.64 -4.15 -0.07
C ALA A 262 10.01 -2.92 -0.74
N ILE A 263 9.42 -3.05 -1.94
CA ILE A 263 8.69 -1.95 -2.62
C ILE A 263 7.50 -1.47 -1.78
N PHE A 264 6.68 -2.37 -1.24
CA PHE A 264 5.54 -1.97 -0.40
C PHE A 264 5.99 -1.25 0.87
N CYS A 265 7.08 -1.70 1.51
CA CYS A 265 7.67 -0.97 2.62
C CYS A 265 8.12 0.44 2.18
N LEU A 266 8.89 0.56 1.10
CA LEU A 266 9.37 1.84 0.60
C LEU A 266 8.23 2.81 0.28
N ASN A 267 7.17 2.32 -0.37
CA ASN A 267 5.98 3.11 -0.67
C ASN A 267 5.26 3.55 0.60
N THR A 268 5.11 2.65 1.58
CA THR A 268 4.54 3.01 2.89
C THR A 268 5.35 4.13 3.56
N LEU A 269 6.69 4.04 3.54
CA LEU A 269 7.56 5.06 4.14
C LEU A 269 7.51 6.39 3.38
N ALA A 270 7.46 6.37 2.05
CA ALA A 270 7.30 7.55 1.21
C ALA A 270 5.94 8.23 1.45
N ASN A 271 4.86 7.46 1.47
CA ASN A 271 3.50 7.94 1.74
C ASN A 271 3.40 8.68 3.08
N ILE A 272 4.10 8.18 4.11
CA ILE A 272 4.15 8.84 5.42
C ILE A 272 4.71 10.26 5.30
N LEU A 273 5.81 10.46 4.57
CA LEU A 273 6.42 11.79 4.40
C LEU A 273 5.62 12.68 3.46
N GLU A 274 5.11 12.11 2.36
CA GLU A 274 4.26 12.81 1.39
C GLU A 274 2.99 13.36 2.05
N SER A 275 2.36 12.58 2.94
CA SER A 275 1.17 12.95 3.70
C SER A 275 1.48 13.84 4.92
N GLY A 276 2.58 14.59 4.91
CA GLY A 276 2.93 15.56 5.95
C GLY A 276 3.55 14.97 7.24
N GLY A 277 3.96 13.70 7.22
CA GLY A 277 4.72 13.09 8.31
C GLY A 277 6.10 13.72 8.50
N SER A 278 6.66 13.58 9.71
CA SER A 278 7.97 14.13 10.03
C SER A 278 9.10 13.19 9.60
N TRP A 279 10.22 13.70 9.08
CA TRP A 279 11.40 12.86 8.82
C TRP A 279 12.16 12.47 10.10
N LYS A 280 11.98 13.20 11.20
CA LYS A 280 12.76 13.04 12.45
C LYS A 280 12.68 11.65 13.09
N PRO A 281 11.54 10.94 13.08
CA PRO A 281 11.49 9.57 13.58
C PRO A 281 12.43 8.63 12.83
N PHE A 282 12.57 8.80 11.51
CA PHE A 282 13.40 7.94 10.65
C PHE A 282 14.89 8.04 10.96
N SER A 283 15.38 9.22 11.36
CA SER A 283 16.79 9.41 11.73
C SER A 283 17.18 8.74 13.05
N LYS A 284 16.20 8.20 13.80
CA LYS A 284 16.43 7.48 15.05
C LYS A 284 16.31 5.97 14.88
N LEU A 285 15.88 5.51 13.71
CA LEU A 285 15.70 4.09 13.43
C LEU A 285 17.06 3.44 13.23
N THR A 286 17.15 2.17 13.63
CA THR A 286 18.32 1.32 13.39
C THR A 286 17.85 -0.03 12.89
N VAL A 287 18.64 -0.66 12.02
CA VAL A 287 18.33 -1.93 11.38
C VAL A 287 19.53 -2.89 11.44
N GLY A 288 19.26 -4.18 11.20
CA GLY A 288 20.26 -5.24 11.27
C GLY A 288 20.76 -5.55 12.68
N GLU A 289 21.58 -6.61 12.79
CA GLU A 289 22.14 -7.06 14.07
C GLU A 289 23.10 -6.03 14.68
N GLU A 290 23.83 -5.32 13.83
CA GLU A 290 24.79 -4.28 14.22
C GLU A 290 24.12 -2.95 14.58
N LYS A 291 22.79 -2.84 14.44
CA LYS A 291 22.01 -1.61 14.66
C LYS A 291 22.54 -0.44 13.84
N GLU A 292 22.80 -0.68 12.56
CA GLU A 292 23.19 0.37 11.63
C GLU A 292 22.09 1.44 11.54
N PRO A 293 22.41 2.75 11.52
CA PRO A 293 21.42 3.79 11.31
C PRO A 293 20.65 3.57 10.00
N PHE A 294 19.32 3.66 10.07
CA PHE A 294 18.44 3.26 8.97
C PHE A 294 18.69 4.07 7.68
N LEU A 295 18.84 5.39 7.78
CA LEU A 295 19.04 6.26 6.61
C LEU A 295 20.41 6.03 5.97
N GLN A 296 21.45 5.83 6.77
CA GLN A 296 22.76 5.40 6.30
C GLN A 296 22.69 4.06 5.57
N TRP A 297 22.08 3.04 6.19
CA TRP A 297 21.90 1.72 5.58
C TRP A 297 21.16 1.81 4.24
N LEU A 298 20.01 2.49 4.22
CA LEU A 298 19.17 2.60 3.04
C LEU A 298 19.91 3.30 1.89
N THR A 299 20.68 4.35 2.19
CA THR A 299 21.47 5.05 1.18
C THR A 299 22.55 4.14 0.61
N LYS A 300 23.26 3.37 1.44
CA LYS A 300 24.26 2.40 0.98
C LYS A 300 23.62 1.29 0.13
N TYR A 301 22.45 0.80 0.54
CA TYR A 301 21.67 -0.19 -0.20
C TYR A 301 21.34 0.33 -1.61
N VAL A 302 20.75 1.52 -1.72
CA VAL A 302 20.46 2.17 -3.02
C VAL A 302 21.71 2.28 -3.89
N VAL A 303 22.82 2.74 -3.32
CA VAL A 303 24.07 2.84 -4.07
C VAL A 303 24.58 1.48 -4.53
N SER A 304 24.38 0.42 -3.74
CA SER A 304 24.74 -0.93 -4.17
C SER A 304 23.89 -1.44 -5.34
N GLU A 305 22.58 -1.17 -5.35
CA GLU A 305 21.66 -1.55 -6.43
C GLU A 305 22.00 -0.84 -7.75
N THR A 306 22.54 0.38 -7.68
CA THR A 306 22.85 1.17 -8.89
C THR A 306 24.23 0.88 -9.50
N LYS A 307 25.09 0.08 -8.85
CA LYS A 307 26.50 -0.09 -9.26
C LYS A 307 26.71 -0.48 -10.72
N SER A 308 25.88 -1.36 -11.27
CA SER A 308 26.09 -1.84 -12.65
C SER A 308 25.77 -0.78 -13.70
N PHE A 309 24.90 0.19 -13.40
CA PHE A 309 24.46 1.23 -14.32
C PHE A 309 24.74 2.67 -13.87
N GLN A 310 25.49 2.84 -12.78
CA GLN A 310 25.80 4.13 -12.17
C GLN A 310 26.43 5.11 -13.16
N ASP A 311 27.37 4.67 -14.00
CA ASP A 311 28.03 5.53 -14.99
C ASP A 311 27.00 6.16 -15.95
N ALA A 312 26.00 5.39 -16.39
CA ALA A 312 24.95 5.88 -17.28
C ALA A 312 24.06 6.93 -16.59
N VAL A 313 23.82 6.79 -15.29
CA VAL A 313 23.03 7.74 -14.49
C VAL A 313 23.80 9.04 -14.30
N VAL A 314 25.09 8.95 -13.96
CA VAL A 314 25.95 10.11 -13.72
C VAL A 314 26.17 10.90 -15.01
N GLU A 315 26.39 10.21 -16.12
CA GLU A 315 26.55 10.82 -17.46
C GLU A 315 25.22 11.35 -18.04
N SER A 316 24.09 11.16 -17.35
CA SER A 316 22.75 11.55 -17.81
C SER A 316 22.35 10.94 -19.16
N SER A 317 22.83 9.73 -19.48
CA SER A 317 22.57 9.07 -20.76
C SER A 317 21.16 8.47 -20.87
N PHE A 318 20.33 8.58 -19.83
CA PHE A 318 18.92 8.21 -19.86
C PHE A 318 18.03 9.34 -20.40
N GLY A 319 17.74 9.29 -21.71
CA GLY A 319 16.55 9.93 -22.29
C GLY A 319 16.58 11.44 -22.51
N LEU A 320 17.74 12.09 -22.66
CA LEU A 320 17.83 13.54 -22.85
C LEU A 320 18.52 14.03 -24.15
N SER A 321 18.91 13.19 -25.10
CA SER A 321 19.43 13.70 -26.38
C SER A 321 19.19 12.78 -27.57
N GLN A 322 18.67 13.35 -28.66
CA GLN A 322 18.60 12.75 -30.00
C GLN A 322 19.97 12.68 -30.69
N ASP A 323 21.03 13.20 -30.06
CA ASP A 323 22.35 13.26 -30.66
C ASP A 323 23.40 12.64 -29.73
N ARG A 324 23.83 11.45 -30.16
CA ARG A 324 25.15 10.84 -29.91
C ARG A 324 25.53 10.71 -28.44
N HIS A 325 25.13 9.60 -27.81
CA HIS A 325 26.02 8.63 -27.15
C HIS A 325 25.15 7.47 -26.62
N SER A 326 25.24 6.31 -27.30
CA SER A 326 24.70 4.99 -26.94
C SER A 326 23.40 4.96 -26.13
N ASP A 327 22.30 4.61 -26.81
CA ASP A 327 21.08 4.05 -26.19
C ASP A 327 21.44 2.79 -25.39
N ARG A 328 22.01 2.96 -24.19
CA ARG A 328 22.28 1.87 -23.29
C ARG A 328 20.94 1.39 -22.78
N GLN A 329 20.48 0.28 -23.32
CA GLN A 329 19.36 -0.45 -22.76
C GLN A 329 19.82 -1.17 -21.49
N LEU A 330 19.08 -0.94 -20.40
CA LEU A 330 19.25 -1.70 -19.17
C LEU A 330 18.82 -3.15 -19.41
N ASP A 331 19.60 -4.10 -18.90
CA ASP A 331 19.15 -5.48 -18.88
C ASP A 331 18.00 -5.68 -17.86
N LYS A 332 17.41 -6.88 -17.82
CA LYS A 332 16.29 -7.16 -16.91
C LYS A 332 16.64 -6.92 -15.44
N ARG A 333 17.83 -7.32 -15.01
CA ARG A 333 18.27 -7.16 -13.61
C ARG A 333 18.53 -5.70 -13.27
N GLU A 334 19.10 -4.95 -14.22
CA GLU A 334 19.30 -3.51 -14.06
C GLU A 334 17.96 -2.75 -14.00
N ASN A 335 16.94 -3.20 -14.75
CA ASN A 335 15.59 -2.64 -14.62
C ASN A 335 14.98 -2.93 -13.24
N GLU A 336 15.09 -4.17 -12.74
CA GLU A 336 14.64 -4.52 -11.38
C GLU A 336 15.39 -3.69 -10.31
N ALA A 337 16.70 -3.53 -10.46
CA ALA A 337 17.51 -2.71 -9.56
C ALA A 337 17.16 -1.22 -9.65
N LEU A 338 16.86 -0.68 -10.84
CA LEU A 338 16.36 0.68 -11.04
C LEU A 338 15.00 0.89 -10.37
N MET A 339 14.11 -0.11 -10.42
CA MET A 339 12.82 -0.07 -9.72
C MET A 339 13.03 0.01 -8.21
N MET A 340 13.88 -0.85 -7.64
CA MET A 340 14.19 -0.85 -6.21
C MET A 340 14.84 0.47 -5.77
N ALA A 341 15.91 0.88 -6.45
CA ALA A 341 16.63 2.10 -6.15
C ALA A 341 15.75 3.35 -6.31
N GLY A 342 14.89 3.38 -7.33
CA GLY A 342 13.97 4.50 -7.58
C GLY A 342 12.95 4.67 -6.46
N ASN A 343 12.26 3.60 -6.04
CA ASN A 343 11.32 3.67 -4.90
C ASN A 343 12.02 4.13 -3.61
N ALA A 344 13.24 3.64 -3.36
CA ALA A 344 14.01 4.07 -2.18
C ALA A 344 14.46 5.53 -2.28
N LEU A 345 14.81 6.00 -3.47
CA LEU A 345 15.17 7.40 -3.71
C LEU A 345 14.00 8.36 -3.61
N ILE A 346 12.76 7.93 -3.88
CA ILE A 346 11.56 8.75 -3.61
C ILE A 346 11.49 9.07 -2.11
N PHE A 347 11.60 8.05 -1.25
CA PHE A 347 11.63 8.24 0.19
C PHE A 347 12.80 9.14 0.63
N LEU A 348 14.03 8.85 0.18
CA LEU A 348 15.21 9.65 0.55
C LEU A 348 15.09 11.09 0.05
N ALA A 349 14.52 11.33 -1.13
CA ALA A 349 14.26 12.66 -1.66
C ALA A 349 13.28 13.44 -0.78
N TYR A 350 12.20 12.81 -0.28
CA TYR A 350 11.32 13.45 0.69
C TYR A 350 12.04 13.84 1.98
N VAL A 351 12.97 13.00 2.48
CA VAL A 351 13.81 13.36 3.64
C VAL A 351 14.71 14.56 3.33
N LEU A 352 15.34 14.58 2.15
CA LEU A 352 16.20 15.69 1.72
C LEU A 352 15.43 17.01 1.59
N VAL A 353 14.22 16.99 1.02
CA VAL A 353 13.35 18.18 0.87
C VAL A 353 12.77 18.64 2.22
N GLY A 354 12.35 17.72 3.09
CA GLY A 354 11.66 18.04 4.35
C GLY A 354 12.55 18.59 5.47
N ALA A 355 13.87 18.57 5.31
CA ALA A 355 14.82 19.07 6.28
C ALA A 355 15.09 20.58 6.07
N PRO A 356 14.73 21.48 7.03
CA PRO A 356 14.90 22.91 6.84
C PRO A 356 16.38 23.30 6.81
N ALA A 357 16.76 24.09 5.79
CA ALA A 357 18.12 24.49 5.40
C ALA A 357 19.01 25.18 6.47
N LYS A 358 18.52 25.39 7.70
CA LYS A 358 19.28 26.10 8.76
C LYS A 358 19.36 25.35 10.11
N ALA A 359 18.74 24.17 10.24
CA ALA A 359 18.69 23.45 11.53
C ALA A 359 18.84 21.92 11.40
N SER A 360 19.07 21.38 10.20
CA SER A 360 18.98 19.93 9.93
C SER A 360 20.11 19.38 9.06
N ASN A 361 21.28 20.00 9.10
CA ASN A 361 22.42 19.58 8.29
C ASN A 361 22.80 18.11 8.53
N GLU A 362 22.76 17.61 9.76
CA GLU A 362 23.32 16.29 10.08
C GLU A 362 22.67 15.12 9.32
N VAL A 363 21.35 15.11 9.15
CA VAL A 363 20.64 14.02 8.46
C VAL A 363 20.77 14.12 6.95
N GLN A 364 20.71 15.35 6.40
CA GLN A 364 20.96 15.57 4.98
C GLN A 364 22.41 15.21 4.64
N GLU A 365 23.37 15.65 5.46
CA GLU A 365 24.78 15.30 5.33
C GLU A 365 24.99 13.78 5.45
N GLU A 366 24.31 13.09 6.37
CA GLU A 366 24.39 11.62 6.49
C GLU A 366 23.99 10.93 5.18
N ILE A 367 22.85 11.31 4.59
CA ILE A 367 22.40 10.77 3.29
C ILE A 367 23.40 11.15 2.20
N LEU A 368 23.71 12.44 2.05
CA LEU A 368 24.59 12.93 1.00
C LEU A 368 26.00 12.31 1.09
N ASN A 369 26.53 12.04 2.28
CA ASN A 369 27.86 11.44 2.47
C ASN A 369 27.98 10.04 1.89
N HIS A 370 26.85 9.33 1.73
CA HIS A 370 26.83 8.00 1.14
C HIS A 370 26.43 7.98 -0.34
N LEU A 371 25.99 9.11 -0.91
CA LEU A 371 25.64 9.20 -2.32
C LEU A 371 26.87 9.40 -3.23
N PRO A 372 26.82 8.92 -4.49
CA PRO A 372 27.88 9.12 -5.47
C PRO A 372 28.03 10.60 -5.86
N GLY A 373 29.27 11.08 -5.93
CA GLY A 373 29.59 12.46 -6.32
C GLY A 373 30.59 13.12 -5.37
N ALA A 374 31.36 14.08 -5.89
CA ALA A 374 32.38 14.79 -5.12
C ALA A 374 31.79 15.92 -4.28
N HIS A 375 30.76 16.60 -4.81
CA HIS A 375 30.11 17.75 -4.18
C HIS A 375 28.63 17.47 -3.97
N GLU A 376 28.00 18.23 -3.08
CA GLU A 376 26.56 18.16 -2.80
C GLU A 376 25.72 18.29 -4.07
N SER A 377 26.04 19.26 -4.94
CA SER A 377 25.34 19.44 -6.22
C SER A 377 25.39 18.19 -7.11
N THR A 378 26.55 17.53 -7.22
CA THR A 378 26.68 16.28 -7.99
C THR A 378 25.95 15.10 -7.36
N LYS A 379 25.84 15.07 -6.03
CA LYS A 379 25.13 14.01 -5.30
C LYS A 379 23.62 14.15 -5.46
N VAL A 380 23.11 15.38 -5.40
CA VAL A 380 21.70 15.68 -5.68
C VAL A 380 21.39 15.44 -7.16
N LEU A 381 22.32 15.77 -8.08
CA LEU A 381 22.16 15.46 -9.50
C LEU A 381 22.02 13.95 -9.76
N PHE A 382 22.78 13.11 -9.05
CA PHE A 382 22.62 11.65 -9.11
C PHE A 382 21.19 11.23 -8.74
N VAL A 383 20.64 11.73 -7.62
CA VAL A 383 19.25 11.47 -7.21
C VAL A 383 18.26 11.90 -8.30
N LYS A 384 18.43 13.11 -8.85
CA LYS A 384 17.56 13.63 -9.91
C LYS A 384 17.58 12.76 -11.16
N ASN A 385 18.77 12.34 -11.60
CA ASN A 385 18.92 11.51 -12.79
C ASN A 385 18.33 10.12 -12.58
N MET A 386 18.51 9.52 -11.40
CA MET A 386 17.87 8.26 -11.02
C MET A 386 16.34 8.35 -11.07
N LEU A 387 15.76 9.38 -10.45
CA LEU A 387 14.30 9.57 -10.43
C LEU A 387 13.74 9.84 -11.83
N LYS A 388 14.47 10.55 -12.69
CA LYS A 388 14.11 10.71 -14.11
C LYS A 388 14.15 9.38 -14.86
N ALA A 389 15.21 8.59 -14.68
CA ALA A 389 15.33 7.26 -15.29
C ALA A 389 14.21 6.32 -14.82
N PHE A 390 13.88 6.36 -13.52
CA PHE A 390 12.76 5.63 -12.92
C PHE A 390 11.42 6.03 -13.54
N CYS A 391 11.14 7.33 -13.67
CA CYS A 391 9.92 7.80 -14.34
C CYS A 391 9.83 7.31 -15.78
N ASN A 392 10.95 7.33 -16.52
CA ASN A 392 11.00 6.85 -17.90
C ASN A 392 10.71 5.33 -17.98
N LEU A 393 11.29 4.55 -17.06
CA LEU A 393 11.03 3.10 -16.98
C LEU A 393 9.56 2.82 -16.70
N TYR A 394 8.95 3.51 -15.74
CA TYR A 394 7.53 3.36 -15.42
C TYR A 394 6.63 3.76 -16.59
N HIS A 395 6.92 4.89 -17.23
CA HIS A 395 6.17 5.35 -18.39
C HIS A 395 6.21 4.32 -19.54
N PHE A 396 7.37 3.73 -19.80
CA PHE A 396 7.53 2.70 -20.82
C PHE A 396 6.83 1.38 -20.44
N SER A 397 6.83 1.02 -19.15
CA SER A 397 6.33 -0.28 -18.69
C SER A 397 4.81 -0.33 -18.54
N VAL A 398 4.18 0.74 -18.05
CA VAL A 398 2.73 0.76 -17.75
C VAL A 398 1.95 1.85 -18.50
N GLY A 399 2.61 2.60 -19.38
CA GLY A 399 1.96 3.55 -20.29
C GLY A 399 1.18 4.65 -19.57
N ALA A 400 -0.07 4.89 -19.96
CA ALA A 400 -0.92 5.94 -19.39
C ALA A 400 -1.17 5.76 -17.88
N LEU A 401 -1.14 4.52 -17.36
CA LEU A 401 -1.29 4.25 -15.92
C LEU A 401 -0.11 4.76 -15.10
N SER A 402 1.02 5.09 -15.73
CA SER A 402 2.19 5.66 -15.04
C SER A 402 1.94 7.06 -14.47
N LEU A 403 0.92 7.79 -14.94
CA LEU A 403 0.68 9.18 -14.53
C LEU A 403 0.49 9.34 -13.02
N ALA A 404 -0.16 8.37 -12.37
CA ALA A 404 -0.37 8.35 -10.92
C ALA A 404 0.94 8.31 -10.12
N ILE A 405 2.02 7.77 -10.71
CA ILE A 405 3.35 7.66 -10.08
C ILE A 405 4.26 8.78 -10.57
N VAL A 406 4.27 9.04 -11.89
CA VAL A 406 5.18 10.01 -12.52
C VAL A 406 4.87 11.43 -12.10
N ALA A 407 3.60 11.82 -11.97
CA ALA A 407 3.25 13.21 -11.62
C ALA A 407 3.72 13.60 -10.19
N PRO A 408 3.49 12.79 -9.14
CA PRO A 408 4.07 13.03 -7.82
C PRO A 408 5.60 13.09 -7.84
N VAL A 409 6.26 12.16 -8.53
CA VAL A 409 7.74 12.15 -8.61
C VAL A 409 8.28 13.38 -9.34
N GLN A 410 7.61 13.86 -10.38
CA GLN A 410 7.97 15.11 -11.05
C GLN A 410 7.80 16.34 -10.15
N LYS A 411 6.79 16.35 -9.26
CA LYS A 411 6.64 17.38 -8.24
C LYS A 411 7.82 17.33 -7.27
N LEU A 412 8.16 16.15 -6.75
CA LEU A 412 9.30 15.96 -5.85
C LEU A 412 10.63 16.39 -6.49
N LEU A 413 10.82 16.14 -7.79
CA LEU A 413 11.99 16.63 -8.53
C LEU A 413 12.08 18.16 -8.55
N ARG A 414 10.96 18.87 -8.71
CA ARG A 414 10.92 20.34 -8.63
C ARG A 414 11.20 20.84 -7.22
N ASP A 415 10.70 20.15 -6.21
CA ASP A 415 10.93 20.50 -4.81
C ASP A 415 12.41 20.31 -4.43
N LEU A 416 13.05 19.24 -4.91
CA LEU A 416 14.50 19.04 -4.81
C LEU A 416 15.29 20.15 -5.51
N GLU A 417 14.85 20.57 -6.70
CA GLU A 417 15.47 21.69 -7.43
C GLU A 417 15.33 23.01 -6.68
N SER A 418 14.20 23.26 -6.02
CA SER A 418 14.03 24.46 -5.20
C SER A 418 14.88 24.41 -3.93
N ALA A 419 15.12 23.23 -3.36
CA ALA A 419 15.88 23.07 -2.13
C ALA A 419 17.40 23.14 -2.35
N TYR A 420 17.89 22.66 -3.50
CA TYR A 420 19.32 22.50 -3.81
C TYR A 420 19.78 23.20 -5.10
N GLY A 421 18.90 23.93 -5.77
CA GLY A 421 19.22 24.69 -6.98
C GLY A 421 20.11 25.89 -6.69
N GLU A 422 21.14 26.07 -7.52
CA GLU A 422 22.02 27.24 -7.48
C GLU A 422 21.23 28.54 -7.73
N HIS A 423 21.39 29.51 -6.83
CA HIS A 423 21.22 30.94 -7.15
C HIS A 423 22.52 31.49 -7.73
#